data_AF-A0A841LKA9-F1
#
_entry.id   AF-A0A841LKA9-F1
#
_cell.length_a   1.000
_cell.length_b   1.000
_cell.length_c   1.000
_cell.angle_alpha   90.00
_cell.angle_beta   90.00
_cell.angle_gamma   90.00
#
_symmetry.space_group_name_H-M   'P 1'
#
loop_
_entity.id
_entity.type
_entity.pdbx_description
1 polymer ?
#
loop_
_entity_poly.entity_id
_entity_poly.type
_entity_poly.pdbx_seq_one_letter_code
_entity_poly.pdbx_strand_id
1 'polypeptide(L)'
;TEVAFPGQILSAKHQLVAEPYVFADAGWVWNRFSPAGGDPRAIGSLGAGVRTNWGDRARLDMALAVPTRTAGPTQAGDVRFLLTLTTRLVPWSAK
;
A
#
# COMPACT_ATOMS: atom_id res chain seq x y z
N THR A 1 5.43 8.30 -4.63
CA THR A 1 6.76 8.22 -4.02
C THR A 1 6.66 7.49 -2.70
N GLU A 2 7.58 6.57 -2.45
CA GLU A 2 7.66 5.79 -1.21
C GLU A 2 9.08 5.94 -0.63
N VAL A 3 9.19 5.99 0.70
CA VAL A 3 10.45 5.90 1.43
C VAL A 3 10.33 4.79 2.45
N ALA A 4 11.18 3.78 2.32
CA ALA A 4 11.27 2.66 3.24
C ALA A 4 12.45 2.86 4.20
N PHE A 5 12.25 2.45 5.45
CA PHE A 5 13.30 2.46 6.47
C PHE A 5 13.94 1.06 6.56
N PRO A 6 15.15 0.93 7.11
CA PRO A 6 15.78 -0.37 7.31
C PRO A 6 14.89 -1.35 8.07
N GLY A 7 14.80 -2.58 7.56
CA GLY A 7 14.06 -3.65 8.20
C GLY A 7 14.67 -4.02 9.55
N GLN A 8 13.81 -4.17 10.55
CA GLN A 8 14.17 -4.57 11.90
C GLN A 8 13.88 -6.05 12.11
N ILE A 9 14.89 -6.80 12.58
CA ILE A 9 14.71 -8.20 12.96
C ILE A 9 13.92 -8.24 14.27
N LEU A 10 12.66 -8.66 14.19
CA LEU A 10 11.81 -8.84 15.37
C LEU A 10 12.06 -10.19 16.04
N SER A 11 12.40 -11.22 15.26
CA SER A 11 12.75 -12.53 15.79
C SER A 11 13.64 -13.31 14.83
N ALA A 12 14.90 -13.52 15.18
CA ALA A 12 15.81 -14.33 14.37
C ALA A 12 15.38 -15.81 14.31
N LYS A 13 14.92 -16.36 15.46
CA LYS A 13 14.42 -17.76 15.55
C LYS A 13 13.26 -18.02 14.58
N HIS A 14 12.34 -17.06 14.47
CA HIS A 14 11.19 -17.17 13.59
C HIS A 14 11.40 -16.52 12.23
N GLN A 15 12.59 -15.97 11.95
CA GLN A 15 12.91 -15.22 10.72
C GLN A 15 11.91 -14.09 10.45
N LEU A 16 11.51 -13.38 11.50
CA LEU A 16 10.53 -12.30 11.43
C LEU A 16 11.25 -10.96 11.29
N VAL A 17 10.97 -10.24 10.21
CA VAL A 17 11.53 -8.91 9.91
C VAL A 17 10.41 -7.95 9.59
N ALA A 18 10.46 -6.73 10.15
CA ALA A 18 9.50 -5.66 9.88
C ALA A 18 10.18 -4.43 9.29
N GLU A 19 9.67 -3.93 8.16
CA GLU A 19 10.19 -2.82 7.38
C GLU A 19 9.11 -1.72 7.31
N PRO A 20 9.25 -0.65 8.11
CA PRO A 20 8.32 0.46 8.06
C PRO A 20 8.56 1.32 6.80
N TYR A 21 7.51 1.95 6.30
CA TYR A 21 7.59 2.84 5.15
C TYR A 21 6.55 3.96 5.23
N VAL A 22 6.81 5.04 4.50
CA VAL A 22 5.87 6.14 4.27
C VAL A 22 5.73 6.38 2.77
N PHE A 23 4.57 6.83 2.33
CA PHE A 23 4.32 7.10 0.93
C PHE A 23 3.46 8.36 0.72
N ALA A 24 3.64 8.95 -0.45
CA ALA A 24 2.78 9.98 -1.00
C ALA A 24 2.53 9.65 -2.47
N ASP A 25 1.29 9.46 -2.88
CA ASP A 25 0.92 9.19 -4.25
C ASP A 25 0.04 10.29 -4.85
N ALA A 26 0.05 10.35 -6.17
CA ALA A 26 -0.79 11.25 -6.94
C ALA A 26 -1.14 10.61 -8.28
N GLY A 27 -2.35 10.86 -8.75
CA GLY A 27 -2.84 10.41 -10.04
C GLY A 27 -3.74 11.46 -10.67
N TRP A 28 -3.94 11.37 -11.98
CA TRP A 28 -4.87 12.23 -12.70
C TRP A 28 -5.87 11.35 -13.43
N VAL A 29 -7.16 11.70 -13.30
CA VAL A 29 -8.26 10.99 -13.92
C VAL A 29 -9.00 11.97 -14.82
N TRP A 30 -9.21 11.61 -16.09
CA TRP A 30 -9.98 12.41 -17.04
C TRP A 30 -10.95 11.51 -17.80
N ASN A 31 -12.08 12.08 -18.23
CA ASN A 31 -13.04 11.40 -19.08
C ASN A 31 -13.06 12.09 -20.45
N ARG A 32 -12.69 11.35 -21.50
CA ARG A 32 -12.63 11.84 -22.88
C ARG A 32 -14.00 12.25 -23.43
N PHE A 33 -15.08 11.68 -22.92
CA PHE A 33 -16.46 11.93 -23.38
C PHE A 33 -17.25 12.77 -22.37
N SER A 34 -16.57 13.44 -21.43
CA SER A 34 -17.23 14.35 -20.47
C SER A 34 -17.84 15.55 -21.21
N PRO A 35 -19.14 15.86 -21.02
CA PRO A 35 -19.78 17.05 -21.59
C PRO A 35 -19.12 18.36 -21.14
N ALA A 36 -18.44 18.35 -19.99
CA ALA A 36 -17.74 19.50 -19.41
C ALA A 36 -16.29 19.65 -19.91
N GLY A 37 -15.87 18.88 -20.91
CA GLY A 37 -14.46 18.82 -21.33
C GLY A 37 -13.67 17.85 -20.44
N GLY A 38 -12.64 17.22 -21.02
CA GLY A 38 -11.83 16.18 -20.38
C GLY A 38 -10.84 16.69 -19.33
N ASP A 39 -11.26 17.61 -18.46
CA ASP A 39 -10.39 18.24 -17.46
C ASP A 39 -9.79 17.17 -16.54
N PRO A 40 -8.44 17.04 -16.51
CA PRO A 40 -7.76 16.11 -15.62
C PRO A 40 -8.00 16.47 -14.16
N ARG A 41 -8.63 15.56 -13.42
CA ARG A 41 -8.85 15.69 -11.98
C ARG A 41 -7.75 14.99 -11.23
N ALA A 42 -7.04 15.73 -10.37
CA ALA A 42 -6.00 15.17 -9.55
C ALA A 42 -6.59 14.40 -8.34
N ILE A 43 -6.10 13.19 -8.12
CA ILE A 43 -6.23 12.43 -6.88
C ILE A 43 -4.87 12.35 -6.20
N GLY A 44 -4.86 12.23 -4.88
CA GLY A 44 -3.62 12.01 -4.16
C GLY A 44 -3.87 11.51 -2.75
N SER A 45 -2.88 10.81 -2.20
CA SER A 45 -2.92 10.32 -0.84
C SER A 45 -1.54 10.38 -0.19
N LEU A 46 -1.55 10.36 1.13
CA LEU A 46 -0.36 10.23 1.97
C LEU A 46 -0.62 9.14 2.99
N GLY A 47 0.37 8.31 3.24
CA GLY A 47 0.20 7.18 4.14
C GLY A 47 1.49 6.63 4.69
N ALA A 48 1.33 5.65 5.56
CA ALA A 48 2.41 4.93 6.19
C ALA A 48 2.01 3.48 6.38
N GLY A 49 2.98 2.59 6.39
CA GLY A 49 2.74 1.18 6.56
C GLY A 49 3.94 0.42 7.12
N VAL A 50 3.72 -0.86 7.33
CA VAL A 50 4.74 -1.81 7.75
C VAL A 50 4.63 -3.07 6.90
N ARG A 51 5.77 -3.47 6.34
CA ARG A 51 5.95 -4.74 5.63
C ARG A 51 6.60 -5.73 6.57
N THR A 52 5.97 -6.87 6.82
CA THR A 52 6.52 -7.93 7.66
C THR A 52 6.74 -9.18 6.82
N ASN A 53 7.97 -9.71 6.88
CA ASN A 53 8.33 -10.98 6.26
C ASN A 53 8.54 -12.03 7.36
N TRP A 54 7.90 -13.19 7.21
CA TRP A 54 8.11 -14.37 8.05
C TRP A 54 8.86 -15.43 7.25
N GLY A 55 10.17 -15.26 7.17
CA GLY A 55 11.07 -16.04 6.33
C GLY A 55 10.48 -16.21 4.92
N ASP A 56 10.39 -17.46 4.51
CA ASP A 56 9.88 -17.87 3.20
C ASP A 56 8.39 -18.25 3.20
N ARG A 57 7.71 -18.09 4.34
CA ARG A 57 6.37 -18.66 4.56
C ARG A 57 5.27 -17.68 4.19
N ALA A 58 5.38 -16.45 4.70
CA ALA A 58 4.36 -15.43 4.56
C ALA A 58 4.95 -14.02 4.57
N ARG A 59 4.24 -13.12 3.92
CA ARG A 59 4.45 -11.68 3.93
C ARG A 59 3.14 -10.99 4.26
N LEU A 60 3.18 -10.06 5.21
CA LEU A 60 2.07 -9.21 5.60
C LEU A 60 2.44 -7.77 5.30
N ASP A 61 1.56 -7.03 4.64
CA ASP A 61 1.67 -5.60 4.41
C ASP A 61 0.44 -4.92 4.99
N MET A 62 0.66 -3.93 5.86
CA MET A 62 -0.41 -3.17 6.49
C MET A 62 -0.12 -1.69 6.30
N ALA A 63 -1.12 -0.92 5.84
CA ALA A 63 -0.96 0.51 5.60
C ALA A 63 -2.20 1.31 5.99
N LEU A 64 -1.97 2.56 6.41
CA LEU A 64 -2.99 3.58 6.54
C LEU A 64 -2.76 4.65 5.47
N ALA A 65 -3.83 5.04 4.77
CA ALA A 65 -3.80 6.04 3.71
C ALA A 65 -4.83 7.14 3.97
N VAL A 66 -4.37 8.38 4.01
CA VAL A 66 -5.20 9.58 4.12
C VAL A 66 -5.30 10.23 2.75
N PRO A 67 -6.51 10.43 2.19
CA PRO A 67 -6.64 11.18 0.94
C PRO A 67 -6.26 12.65 1.13
N THR A 68 -5.38 13.16 0.27
CA THR A 68 -4.92 14.56 0.30
C THR A 68 -5.55 15.39 -0.83
N ARG A 69 -5.94 14.75 -1.94
CA ARG A 69 -6.65 15.37 -3.07
C ARG A 69 -7.70 14.42 -3.62
N THR A 70 -8.82 14.99 -4.06
CA THR A 70 -10.00 14.24 -4.49
C THR A 70 -10.40 14.61 -5.91
N ALA A 71 -10.83 13.63 -6.70
CA ALA A 71 -11.35 13.84 -8.04
C ALA A 71 -12.85 13.53 -8.05
N GLY A 72 -13.69 14.56 -8.13
CA GLY A 72 -15.13 14.36 -8.36
C GLY A 72 -16.06 14.78 -7.23
N PRO A 73 -17.38 14.68 -7.45
CA PRO A 73 -18.41 14.87 -6.43
C PRO A 73 -18.47 13.71 -5.41
N THR A 74 -17.86 12.57 -5.72
CA THR A 74 -17.56 11.53 -4.73
C THR A 74 -16.50 12.05 -3.78
N GLN A 75 -16.91 12.36 -2.54
CA GLN A 75 -15.97 12.60 -1.45
C GLN A 75 -14.94 11.46 -1.43
N ALA A 76 -13.66 11.80 -1.29
CA ALA A 76 -12.72 10.75 -0.92
C ALA A 76 -13.18 10.20 0.42
N GLY A 77 -13.46 8.89 0.45
CA GLY A 77 -13.78 8.21 1.70
C GLY A 77 -12.69 8.44 2.74
N ASP A 78 -13.07 8.24 4.00
CA ASP A 78 -12.22 8.38 5.18
C ASP A 78 -10.87 7.65 5.07
N VAL A 79 -10.02 7.84 6.09
CA VAL A 79 -8.76 7.10 6.25
C VAL A 79 -8.96 5.62 5.92
N ARG A 80 -8.16 5.11 4.98
CA ARG A 80 -8.24 3.72 4.52
C ARG A 80 -7.21 2.88 5.26
N PHE A 81 -7.64 1.72 5.74
CA PHE A 81 -6.74 0.66 6.19
C PHE A 81 -6.60 -0.38 5.09
N LEU A 82 -5.38 -0.64 4.65
CA LEU A 82 -5.05 -1.64 3.64
C LEU A 82 -4.31 -2.79 4.31
N LEU A 83 -4.71 -4.02 3.95
CA LEU A 83 -4.10 -5.23 4.45
C LEU A 83 -3.87 -6.19 3.27
N THR A 84 -2.62 -6.60 3.07
CA THR A 84 -2.26 -7.61 2.08
C THR A 84 -1.52 -8.75 2.77
N LEU A 85 -2.05 -9.97 2.65
CA LEU A 85 -1.42 -11.18 3.15
C LEU A 85 -1.08 -12.09 1.98
N THR A 86 0.21 -12.36 1.82
CA THR A 86 0.74 -13.32 0.84
C THR A 86 1.32 -14.49 1.59
N THR A 87 0.91 -15.71 1.26
CA THR A 87 1.40 -16.94 1.90
C THR A 87 1.66 -18.02 0.86
N ARG A 88 2.63 -18.91 1.13
CA ARG A 88 2.82 -20.14 0.34
C ARG A 88 1.87 -21.22 0.88
N LEU A 89 0.87 -21.60 0.07
CA LEU A 89 -0.15 -22.58 0.48
C LEU A 89 0.37 -24.03 0.52
N VAL A 90 1.42 -24.35 -0.24
CA VAL A 90 2.01 -25.69 -0.31
C VAL A 90 3.53 -25.58 -0.28
N PRO A 91 4.23 -26.38 0.54
CA PRO A 91 5.69 -26.46 0.47
C PRO A 91 6.09 -27.33 -0.74
N TRP A 92 6.87 -26.79 -1.67
CA TRP A 92 7.63 -27.60 -2.65
C TRP A 92 8.95 -28.08 -2.04
N SER A 93 8.90 -28.58 -0.81
CA SER A 93 9.95 -29.45 -0.31
C SER A 93 9.75 -30.82 -0.98
N ALA A 94 10.19 -30.94 -2.23
CA ALA A 94 10.69 -32.22 -2.68
C ALA A 94 12.01 -32.42 -1.95
N LYS A 95 11.95 -33.15 -0.84
CA LYS A 95 13.05 -33.72 -0.03
C LYS A 95 14.40 -32.99 -0.06
#